data_AF-A0A4Q1Q2R6-F1
#
_entry.id   AF-A0A4Q1Q2R6-F1
#
_cell.length_a   1.000
_cell.length_b   1.000
_cell.length_c   1.000
_cell.angle_alpha   90.00
_cell.angle_beta   90.00
_cell.angle_gamma   90.00
#
_symmetry.space_group_name_H-M   'P 1'
#
loop_
_entity.id
_entity.type
_entity.pdbx_description
1 polymer ?
#
loop_
_entity_poly.entity_id
_entity_poly.type
_entity_poly.pdbx_seq_one_letter_code
_entity_poly.pdbx_strand_id
1 'polypeptide(L)'
;MSRSDDEEFELFRQEMTDVTPLAGEEVADIKQAFEPTLAQKERRRAAEAEEEENANFLSTEYVDLVEPDEAIEFHRDGVQAGVFKRLKQGRYTMEASLNLHHHSLAEARTALFNFVQDCHAAGVRTALVIHGMGKHSKPHPALIKSYVNKWLRELPPVLAFHSAQRPHGGRGAVYIMMKKNAEQKQKNREKHAKK
;
A
#
# COMPACT_ATOMS: atom_id res chain seq x y z
N MET A 1 -2.82 70.02 -21.23
CA MET A 1 -1.43 69.60 -20.98
C MET A 1 -1.48 68.63 -19.82
N SER A 2 -1.25 67.35 -20.07
CA SER A 2 -1.29 66.28 -19.06
C SER A 2 -0.02 66.34 -18.23
N ARG A 3 -0.14 66.47 -16.91
CA ARG A 3 0.99 66.29 -15.99
C ARG A 3 1.44 64.83 -16.08
N SER A 4 2.73 64.57 -16.17
CA SER A 4 3.28 63.20 -16.21
C SER A 4 3.32 62.61 -14.79
N ASP A 5 3.11 61.30 -14.67
CA ASP A 5 3.10 60.57 -13.38
C ASP A 5 4.37 60.84 -12.55
N ASP A 6 5.50 61.09 -13.20
CA ASP A 6 6.77 61.44 -12.56
C ASP A 6 6.72 62.79 -11.81
N GLU A 7 6.01 63.79 -12.35
CA GLU A 7 5.85 65.10 -11.70
C GLU A 7 4.91 65.01 -10.48
N GLU A 8 3.89 64.15 -10.57
CA GLU A 8 2.98 63.88 -9.45
C GLU A 8 3.69 63.13 -8.32
N PHE A 9 4.55 62.18 -8.67
CA PHE A 9 5.35 61.43 -7.70
C PHE A 9 6.42 62.29 -7.03
N GLU A 10 6.99 63.27 -7.73
CA GLU A 10 7.89 64.26 -7.13
C GLU A 10 7.18 65.20 -6.17
N LEU A 11 5.99 65.68 -6.53
CA LEU A 11 5.16 66.51 -5.65
C LEU A 11 4.76 65.74 -4.38
N PHE A 12 4.36 64.48 -4.53
CA PHE A 12 4.03 63.62 -3.40
C PHE A 12 5.23 63.41 -2.46
N ARG A 13 6.43 63.22 -3.00
CA ARG A 13 7.65 63.11 -2.18
C ARG A 13 7.98 64.40 -1.43
N GLN A 14 7.73 65.56 -2.03
CA GLN A 14 7.89 66.84 -1.33
C GLN A 14 6.92 66.95 -0.15
N GLU A 15 5.64 66.63 -0.34
CA GLU A 15 4.63 66.69 0.72
C GLU A 15 4.87 65.68 1.87
N MET A 16 5.56 64.57 1.60
CA MET A 16 5.90 63.54 2.59
C MET A 16 7.27 63.76 3.27
N THR A 17 7.90 64.92 3.11
CA THR A 17 9.22 65.18 3.72
C THR A 17 9.15 65.31 5.25
N ASP A 18 8.01 65.77 5.79
CA ASP A 18 7.83 66.06 7.22
C ASP A 18 7.24 64.89 8.03
N VAL A 19 7.07 63.70 7.43
CA VAL A 19 6.53 62.54 8.17
C VAL A 19 7.63 61.77 8.89
N THR A 20 7.52 61.70 10.22
CA THR A 20 8.41 60.90 11.06
C THR A 20 7.95 59.43 11.06
N PRO A 21 8.76 58.46 10.62
CA PRO A 21 8.42 57.05 10.70
C PRO A 21 8.23 56.62 12.16
N LEU A 22 7.17 55.86 12.43
CA LEU A 22 6.97 55.26 13.75
C LEU A 22 8.09 54.24 14.02
N ALA A 23 8.79 54.40 15.14
CA ALA A 23 9.76 53.43 15.60
C ALA A 23 9.01 52.13 15.98
N GLY A 24 9.29 51.05 15.24
CA GLY A 24 8.53 49.81 15.33
C GLY A 24 8.50 49.24 16.75
N GLU A 25 7.30 48.91 17.21
CA GLU A 25 7.12 48.07 18.41
C GLU A 25 7.61 46.64 18.12
N GLU A 26 8.28 46.06 19.10
CA GLU A 26 8.82 44.69 19.08
C GLU A 26 7.77 43.69 18.60
N VAL A 27 8.00 43.11 17.42
CA VAL A 27 7.27 41.92 16.99
C VAL A 27 7.72 40.77 17.89
N ALA A 28 6.83 40.29 18.76
CA ALA A 28 7.11 39.14 19.61
C ALA A 28 7.56 37.94 18.77
N ASP A 29 8.79 37.45 19.02
CA ASP A 29 9.36 36.28 18.35
C ASP A 29 8.70 35.01 18.89
N ILE A 30 7.58 34.59 18.27
CA ILE A 30 6.81 33.40 18.66
C ILE A 30 7.52 32.11 18.21
N LYS A 31 8.80 31.92 18.56
CA LYS A 31 9.57 30.69 18.29
C LYS A 31 9.35 29.63 19.36
N GLN A 32 8.11 29.32 19.70
CA GLN A 32 7.82 28.06 20.38
C GLN A 32 7.38 27.04 19.34
N ALA A 33 8.30 26.15 18.96
CA ALA A 33 7.96 24.96 18.23
C ALA A 33 6.97 24.15 19.08
N PHE A 34 5.69 24.21 18.74
CA PHE A 34 4.65 23.47 19.44
C PHE A 34 4.82 21.99 19.13
N GLU A 35 5.42 21.24 20.06
CA GLU A 35 5.46 19.78 19.94
C GLU A 35 4.05 19.22 20.17
N PRO A 36 3.52 18.42 19.24
CA PRO A 36 2.18 17.88 19.39
C PRO A 36 2.10 16.98 20.62
N THR A 37 1.05 17.18 21.41
CA THR A 37 0.79 16.39 22.61
C THR A 37 0.57 14.92 22.27
N LEU A 38 0.76 14.03 23.25
CA LEU A 38 0.49 12.59 23.05
C LEU A 38 -0.93 12.35 22.53
N ALA A 39 -1.93 13.05 23.08
CA ALA A 39 -3.31 12.95 22.63
C ALA A 39 -3.52 13.42 21.17
N GLN A 40 -2.76 14.41 20.69
CA GLN A 40 -2.80 14.84 19.29
C GLN A 40 -2.13 13.82 18.36
N LYS A 41 -1.02 13.21 18.80
CA LYS A 41 -0.37 12.11 18.06
C LYS A 41 -1.26 10.89 17.95
N GLU A 42 -1.95 10.52 19.04
CA GLU A 42 -2.89 9.39 19.03
C GLU A 42 -4.11 9.66 18.14
N ARG A 43 -4.70 10.86 18.22
CA ARG A 43 -5.79 11.25 17.31
C ARG A 43 -5.38 11.18 15.85
N ARG A 44 -4.16 11.63 15.52
CA ARG A 44 -3.64 11.54 14.16
C ARG A 44 -3.47 10.09 13.72
N ARG A 45 -2.86 9.24 14.55
CA ARG A 45 -2.70 7.80 14.25
C ARG A 45 -4.06 7.11 14.05
N ALA A 46 -5.07 7.45 14.85
CA ALA A 46 -6.41 6.90 14.69
C ALA A 46 -7.04 7.32 13.35
N ALA A 47 -6.92 8.59 12.97
CA ALA A 47 -7.42 9.09 11.69
C ALA A 47 -6.71 8.43 10.49
N GLU A 48 -5.39 8.27 10.55
CA GLU A 48 -4.62 7.56 9.52
C GLU A 48 -5.04 6.08 9.39
N ALA A 49 -5.29 5.40 10.52
CA ALA A 49 -5.77 4.02 10.52
C ALA A 49 -7.19 3.88 9.94
N GLU A 50 -8.09 4.83 10.21
CA GLU A 50 -9.42 4.88 9.60
C GLU A 50 -9.35 5.11 8.09
N GLU A 51 -8.45 5.97 7.62
CA GLU A 51 -8.22 6.17 6.18
C GLU A 51 -7.66 4.90 5.50
N GLU A 52 -6.71 4.21 6.14
CA GLU A 52 -6.20 2.92 5.65
C GLU A 52 -7.30 1.85 5.61
N GLU A 53 -8.16 1.81 6.62
CA GLU A 53 -9.28 0.87 6.65
C GLU A 53 -10.29 1.16 5.53
N ASN A 54 -10.55 2.43 5.24
CA ASN A 54 -11.38 2.87 4.12
C ASN A 54 -10.76 2.54 2.75
N ALA A 55 -9.42 2.53 2.64
CA ALA A 55 -8.73 2.12 1.41
C ALA A 55 -8.81 0.60 1.16
N ASN A 56 -8.96 -0.20 2.21
CA ASN A 56 -9.06 -1.64 2.12
C ASN A 56 -10.45 -2.10 1.68
N PHE A 57 -10.62 -2.28 0.37
CA PHE A 57 -11.87 -2.71 -0.28
C PHE A 57 -12.20 -4.21 -0.12
N LEU A 58 -11.39 -5.00 0.59
CA LEU A 58 -11.62 -6.44 0.73
C LEU A 58 -12.80 -6.73 1.68
N SER A 59 -13.77 -7.52 1.21
CA SER A 59 -14.99 -7.85 1.97
C SER A 59 -14.83 -9.11 2.84
N THR A 60 -15.36 -9.05 4.07
CA THR A 60 -15.44 -10.13 5.06
C THR A 60 -16.85 -10.72 5.23
N GLU A 61 -17.82 -10.34 4.39
CA GLU A 61 -19.22 -10.71 4.61
C GLU A 61 -19.56 -12.12 4.11
N TYR A 62 -19.15 -12.46 2.89
CA TYR A 62 -19.43 -13.75 2.24
C TYR A 62 -18.16 -14.35 1.66
N VAL A 63 -17.98 -15.66 1.80
CA VAL A 63 -16.90 -16.41 1.16
C VAL A 63 -17.35 -17.83 0.85
N ASP A 64 -16.93 -18.34 -0.32
CA ASP A 64 -17.05 -19.76 -0.63
C ASP A 64 -15.99 -20.53 0.17
N LEU A 65 -16.46 -21.48 0.97
CA LEU A 65 -15.58 -22.27 1.84
C LEU A 65 -14.74 -23.24 1.02
N VAL A 66 -13.46 -23.32 1.38
CA VAL A 66 -12.48 -24.22 0.78
C VAL A 66 -12.07 -25.25 1.82
N GLU A 67 -12.00 -26.53 1.42
CA GLU A 67 -11.60 -27.59 2.34
C GLU A 67 -10.12 -27.43 2.78
N PRO A 68 -9.74 -27.83 4.01
CA PRO A 68 -8.37 -27.63 4.52
C PRO A 68 -7.26 -28.24 3.64
N ASP A 69 -7.51 -29.40 3.04
CA ASP A 69 -6.57 -30.17 2.20
C ASP A 69 -6.64 -29.81 0.70
N GLU A 70 -7.67 -29.06 0.28
CA GLU A 70 -7.87 -28.67 -1.11
C GLU A 70 -6.76 -27.72 -1.62
N ALA A 71 -6.41 -27.84 -2.89
CA ALA A 71 -5.51 -26.90 -3.54
C ALA A 71 -6.25 -25.62 -3.94
N ILE A 72 -5.76 -24.45 -3.55
CA ILE A 72 -6.23 -23.20 -4.15
C ILE A 72 -5.31 -22.81 -5.30
N GLU A 73 -5.91 -22.43 -6.43
CA GLU A 73 -5.19 -21.97 -7.60
C GLU A 73 -5.97 -20.93 -8.39
N PHE A 74 -5.23 -20.01 -8.99
CA PHE A 74 -5.77 -18.94 -9.83
C PHE A 74 -4.67 -18.34 -10.70
N HIS A 75 -5.01 -17.93 -11.92
CA HIS A 75 -4.20 -17.02 -12.71
C HIS A 75 -5.10 -16.14 -13.57
N ARG A 76 -4.64 -14.91 -13.82
CA ARG A 76 -5.30 -14.00 -14.77
C ARG A 76 -4.97 -14.40 -16.20
N ASP A 77 -5.80 -13.92 -17.12
CA ASP A 77 -5.54 -14.03 -18.55
C ASP A 77 -4.21 -13.35 -18.92
N GLY A 78 -3.49 -13.94 -19.87
CA GLY A 78 -2.16 -13.49 -20.29
C GLY A 78 -0.99 -14.04 -19.46
N VAL A 79 -1.24 -14.76 -18.35
CA VAL A 79 -0.19 -15.54 -17.68
C VAL A 79 0.10 -16.79 -18.51
N GLN A 80 1.32 -16.90 -19.03
CA GLN A 80 1.73 -18.06 -19.82
C GLN A 80 1.69 -19.36 -18.98
N ALA A 81 1.22 -20.45 -19.59
CA ALA A 81 1.11 -21.75 -18.90
C ALA A 81 2.45 -22.23 -18.30
N GLY A 82 3.57 -21.98 -18.98
CA GLY A 82 4.91 -22.31 -18.47
C GLY A 82 5.30 -21.52 -17.22
N VAL A 83 4.90 -20.25 -17.15
CA VAL A 83 5.11 -19.38 -15.98
C VAL A 83 4.30 -19.89 -14.79
N PHE A 84 3.01 -20.17 -15.01
CA PHE A 84 2.16 -20.71 -13.96
C PHE A 84 2.62 -22.09 -13.49
N LYS A 85 3.01 -22.99 -14.40
CA LYS A 85 3.57 -24.30 -14.06
C LYS A 85 4.81 -24.19 -13.16
N ARG A 86 5.71 -23.24 -13.44
CA ARG A 86 6.88 -22.99 -12.57
C ARG A 86 6.50 -22.48 -11.19
N LEU A 87 5.44 -21.66 -11.10
CA LEU A 87 4.88 -21.19 -9.83
C LEU A 87 4.32 -22.36 -9.01
N LYS A 88 3.51 -23.23 -9.63
CA LYS A 88 2.97 -24.45 -9.00
C LYS A 88 4.09 -25.33 -8.43
N GLN A 89 5.21 -25.41 -9.14
CA GLN A 89 6.38 -26.20 -8.74
C GLN A 89 7.28 -25.51 -7.70
N GLY A 90 6.98 -24.28 -7.27
CA GLY A 90 7.81 -23.53 -6.33
C GLY A 90 9.20 -23.18 -6.87
N ARG A 91 9.36 -23.06 -8.20
CA ARG A 91 10.65 -22.80 -8.87
C ARG A 91 11.04 -21.31 -8.95
N TYR A 92 10.29 -20.45 -8.29
CA TYR A 92 10.63 -19.04 -8.15
C TYR A 92 11.20 -18.81 -6.75
N THR A 93 12.17 -17.91 -6.64
CA THR A 93 12.68 -17.46 -5.34
C THR A 93 11.61 -16.63 -4.65
N MET A 94 11.30 -16.95 -3.39
CA MET A 94 10.38 -16.13 -2.61
C MET A 94 11.15 -14.92 -2.09
N GLU A 95 10.74 -13.73 -2.52
CA GLU A 95 11.42 -12.47 -2.15
C GLU A 95 10.83 -11.88 -0.87
N ALA A 96 9.57 -12.21 -0.56
CA ALA A 96 8.88 -11.77 0.65
C ALA A 96 7.95 -12.87 1.18
N SER A 97 7.63 -12.82 2.47
CA SER A 97 6.69 -13.74 3.10
C SER A 97 5.81 -13.06 4.15
N LEU A 98 4.55 -13.49 4.24
CA LEU A 98 3.58 -13.07 5.25
C LEU A 98 3.07 -14.27 6.03
N ASN A 99 2.95 -14.16 7.36
CA ASN A 99 2.39 -15.21 8.21
C ASN A 99 1.09 -14.74 8.88
N LEU A 100 0.01 -15.46 8.63
CA LEU A 100 -1.36 -15.17 9.10
C LEU A 100 -1.90 -16.23 10.08
N HIS A 101 -1.10 -17.23 10.49
CA HIS A 101 -1.58 -18.36 11.32
C HIS A 101 -2.31 -17.96 12.61
N HIS A 102 -1.88 -16.88 13.24
CA HIS A 102 -2.40 -16.39 14.52
C HIS A 102 -3.21 -15.11 14.39
N HIS A 103 -3.53 -14.69 13.16
CA HIS A 103 -4.31 -13.50 12.93
C HIS A 103 -5.80 -13.83 13.05
N SER A 104 -6.55 -12.89 13.61
CA SER A 104 -8.01 -12.84 13.42
C SER A 104 -8.33 -12.58 11.94
N LEU A 105 -9.60 -12.77 11.56
CA LEU A 105 -9.99 -12.52 10.17
C LEU A 105 -9.77 -11.05 9.76
N ALA A 106 -10.08 -10.10 10.65
CA ALA A 106 -9.89 -8.68 10.41
C ALA A 106 -8.39 -8.32 10.30
N GLU A 107 -7.56 -8.85 11.20
CA GLU A 107 -6.10 -8.66 11.14
C GLU A 107 -5.52 -9.26 9.86
N ALA A 108 -5.97 -10.46 9.47
CA ALA A 108 -5.52 -11.12 8.25
C ALA A 108 -5.89 -10.32 7.00
N ARG A 109 -7.08 -9.69 6.98
CA ARG A 109 -7.55 -8.81 5.90
C ARG A 109 -6.61 -7.62 5.72
N THR A 110 -6.32 -6.91 6.80
CA THR A 110 -5.45 -5.73 6.77
C THR A 110 -4.01 -6.11 6.44
N ALA A 111 -3.49 -7.15 7.09
CA ALA A 111 -2.12 -7.62 6.86
C ALA A 111 -1.91 -8.10 5.41
N LEU A 112 -2.85 -8.84 4.84
CA LEU A 112 -2.75 -9.30 3.45
C LEU A 112 -2.82 -8.13 2.46
N PHE A 113 -3.74 -7.19 2.68
CA PHE A 113 -3.89 -6.02 1.83
C PHE A 113 -2.59 -5.21 1.80
N ASN A 114 -2.10 -4.81 2.97
CA ASN A 114 -0.88 -4.01 3.10
C ASN A 114 0.33 -4.75 2.51
N PHE A 115 0.48 -6.03 2.84
CA PHE A 115 1.58 -6.85 2.30
C PHE A 115 1.62 -6.89 0.77
N VAL A 116 0.46 -7.04 0.11
CA VAL A 116 0.40 -7.07 -1.36
C VAL A 116 0.71 -5.69 -1.94
N GLN A 117 0.21 -4.62 -1.33
CA GLN A 117 0.49 -3.25 -1.75
C GLN A 117 1.99 -2.92 -1.60
N ASP A 118 2.59 -3.26 -0.47
CA ASP A 118 4.01 -3.07 -0.18
C ASP A 118 4.88 -3.88 -1.15
N CYS A 119 4.54 -5.16 -1.37
CA CYS A 119 5.22 -6.00 -2.34
C CYS A 119 5.15 -5.41 -3.74
N HIS A 120 3.99 -4.88 -4.14
CA HIS A 120 3.85 -4.24 -5.45
C HIS A 120 4.69 -2.97 -5.54
N ALA A 121 4.65 -2.11 -4.53
CA ALA A 121 5.43 -0.88 -4.46
C ALA A 121 6.94 -1.17 -4.55
N ALA A 122 7.43 -2.13 -3.76
CA ALA A 122 8.82 -2.58 -3.74
C ALA A 122 9.23 -3.36 -5.01
N GLY A 123 8.28 -3.72 -5.88
CA GLY A 123 8.56 -4.48 -7.10
C GLY A 123 8.84 -5.97 -6.86
N VAL A 124 8.41 -6.52 -5.74
CA VAL A 124 8.51 -7.95 -5.44
C VAL A 124 7.75 -8.74 -6.50
N ARG A 125 8.40 -9.76 -7.09
CA ARG A 125 7.82 -10.58 -8.17
C ARG A 125 7.05 -11.78 -7.66
N THR A 126 7.58 -12.42 -6.63
CA THR A 126 7.02 -13.63 -6.04
C THR A 126 7.15 -13.61 -4.53
N ALA A 127 6.07 -13.96 -3.85
CA ALA A 127 5.99 -13.95 -2.40
C ALA A 127 5.22 -15.18 -1.88
N LEU A 128 5.33 -15.44 -0.59
CA LEU A 128 4.70 -16.55 0.10
C LEU A 128 3.74 -16.03 1.18
N VAL A 129 2.49 -16.45 1.16
CA VAL A 129 1.54 -16.16 2.23
C VAL A 129 1.23 -17.45 2.97
N ILE A 130 1.50 -17.48 4.27
CA ILE A 130 1.32 -18.63 5.16
C ILE A 130 0.06 -18.39 5.99
N HIS A 131 -1.06 -18.98 5.59
CA HIS A 131 -2.35 -18.79 6.25
C HIS A 131 -2.70 -19.91 7.25
N GLY A 132 -1.98 -21.02 7.19
CA GLY A 132 -2.22 -22.22 7.96
C GLY A 132 -3.35 -23.10 7.45
N MET A 133 -3.37 -24.35 7.89
CA MET A 133 -4.39 -25.30 7.43
C MET A 133 -5.77 -25.06 8.06
N GLY A 134 -5.83 -24.48 9.27
CA GLY A 134 -7.08 -24.17 9.95
C GLY A 134 -8.04 -25.36 10.16
N LYS A 135 -7.54 -26.59 10.23
CA LYS A 135 -8.38 -27.82 10.31
C LYS A 135 -9.36 -27.83 11.50
N HIS A 136 -8.97 -27.18 12.60
CA HIS A 136 -9.76 -27.12 13.83
C HIS A 136 -10.25 -25.70 14.13
N SER A 137 -10.17 -24.80 13.15
CA SER A 137 -10.69 -23.44 13.29
C SER A 137 -12.21 -23.47 13.45
N LYS A 138 -12.73 -22.60 14.32
CA LYS A 138 -14.16 -22.37 14.53
C LYS A 138 -14.52 -20.96 14.03
N PRO A 139 -15.73 -20.73 13.53
CA PRO A 139 -16.84 -21.68 13.38
C PRO A 139 -16.65 -22.68 12.23
N HIS A 140 -15.77 -22.39 11.26
CA HIS A 140 -15.56 -23.22 10.08
C HIS A 140 -14.06 -23.54 9.90
N PRO A 141 -13.73 -24.75 9.44
CA PRO A 141 -12.36 -25.11 9.14
C PRO A 141 -11.84 -24.26 7.98
N ALA A 142 -10.53 -24.00 7.95
CA ALA A 142 -9.85 -23.28 6.87
C ALA A 142 -10.48 -21.91 6.50
N LEU A 143 -11.05 -21.21 7.48
CA LEU A 143 -11.72 -19.92 7.25
C LEU A 143 -10.77 -18.88 6.63
N ILE A 144 -9.58 -18.69 7.21
CA ILE A 144 -8.58 -17.74 6.68
C ILE A 144 -8.15 -18.14 5.27
N LYS A 145 -7.98 -19.44 4.99
CA LYS A 145 -7.63 -19.93 3.65
C LYS A 145 -8.70 -19.56 2.61
N SER A 146 -9.97 -19.73 2.98
CA SER A 146 -11.11 -19.40 2.11
C SER A 146 -11.11 -17.91 1.76
N TYR A 147 -10.90 -17.05 2.76
CA TYR A 147 -10.80 -15.61 2.55
C TYR A 147 -9.55 -15.19 1.78
N VAL A 148 -8.39 -15.79 2.05
CA VAL A 148 -7.17 -15.54 1.27
C VAL A 148 -7.38 -15.91 -0.20
N ASN A 149 -8.07 -17.02 -0.50
CA ASN A 149 -8.41 -17.39 -1.89
C ASN A 149 -9.33 -16.36 -2.56
N LYS A 150 -10.31 -15.80 -1.84
CA LYS A 150 -11.19 -14.73 -2.32
C LYS A 150 -10.39 -13.43 -2.56
N TRP A 151 -9.74 -12.92 -1.51
CA TRP A 151 -9.07 -11.61 -1.54
C TRP A 151 -7.95 -11.54 -2.55
N LEU A 152 -7.15 -12.61 -2.71
CA LEU A 152 -6.07 -12.62 -3.71
C LEU A 152 -6.60 -12.51 -5.16
N ARG A 153 -7.84 -12.88 -5.44
CA ARG A 153 -8.47 -12.71 -6.77
C ARG A 153 -8.91 -11.26 -6.99
N GLU A 154 -9.38 -10.61 -5.92
CA GLU A 154 -9.84 -9.21 -5.93
C GLU A 154 -8.68 -8.23 -6.07
N LEU A 155 -7.50 -8.56 -5.53
CA LEU A 155 -6.32 -7.68 -5.56
C LEU A 155 -5.75 -7.52 -6.99
N PRO A 156 -5.78 -6.29 -7.56
CA PRO A 156 -5.27 -6.03 -8.91
C PRO A 156 -3.77 -6.35 -9.13
N PRO A 157 -2.87 -6.15 -8.14
CA PRO A 157 -1.45 -6.49 -8.31
C PRO A 157 -1.17 -7.99 -8.48
N VAL A 158 -2.07 -8.87 -8.03
CA VAL A 158 -1.86 -10.32 -8.06
C VAL A 158 -2.20 -10.86 -9.45
N LEU A 159 -1.21 -11.48 -10.11
CA LEU A 159 -1.37 -12.11 -11.42
C LEU A 159 -1.78 -13.58 -11.33
N ALA A 160 -1.19 -14.30 -10.38
CA ALA A 160 -1.46 -15.72 -10.19
C ALA A 160 -1.10 -16.15 -8.78
N PHE A 161 -1.75 -17.20 -8.28
CA PHE A 161 -1.36 -17.85 -7.05
C PHE A 161 -1.66 -19.35 -7.10
N HIS A 162 -0.94 -20.11 -6.28
CA HIS A 162 -1.16 -21.55 -6.12
C HIS A 162 -0.71 -21.99 -4.73
N SER A 163 -1.39 -22.96 -4.12
CA SER A 163 -0.95 -23.55 -2.86
C SER A 163 0.54 -23.94 -2.90
N ALA A 164 1.25 -23.70 -1.82
CA ALA A 164 2.67 -23.96 -1.75
C ALA A 164 2.99 -25.46 -1.85
N GLN A 165 4.23 -25.76 -2.21
CA GLN A 165 4.75 -27.12 -2.09
C GLN A 165 5.03 -27.46 -0.62
N ARG A 166 5.12 -28.75 -0.29
CA ARG A 166 5.36 -29.23 1.08
C ARG A 166 6.52 -28.52 1.80
N PRO A 167 7.69 -28.27 1.16
CA PRO A 167 8.80 -27.58 1.82
C PRO A 167 8.49 -26.13 2.25
N HIS A 168 7.52 -25.48 1.62
CA HIS A 168 7.13 -24.09 1.91
C HIS A 168 5.75 -24.00 2.59
N GLY A 169 5.29 -25.06 3.28
CA GLY A 169 4.04 -25.06 4.05
C GLY A 169 2.86 -25.77 3.38
N GLY A 170 3.00 -26.27 2.16
CA GLY A 170 2.00 -27.11 1.51
C GLY A 170 0.65 -26.41 1.35
N ARG A 171 -0.43 -27.07 1.79
CA ARG A 171 -1.81 -26.54 1.75
C ARG A 171 -2.08 -25.42 2.76
N GLY A 172 -1.17 -25.19 3.71
CA GLY A 172 -1.25 -24.08 4.66
C GLY A 172 -0.58 -22.80 4.17
N ALA A 173 -0.04 -22.78 2.95
CA ALA A 173 0.56 -21.59 2.38
C ALA A 173 0.26 -21.49 0.89
N VAL A 174 0.48 -20.30 0.32
CA VAL A 174 0.21 -19.99 -1.08
C VAL A 174 1.34 -19.15 -1.66
N TYR A 175 1.83 -19.55 -2.83
CA TYR A 175 2.72 -18.70 -3.62
C TYR A 175 1.88 -17.67 -4.37
N ILE A 176 2.29 -16.40 -4.31
CA ILE A 176 1.67 -15.32 -5.06
C ILE A 176 2.68 -14.77 -6.08
N MET A 177 2.19 -14.47 -7.28
CA MET A 177 2.95 -13.82 -8.34
C MET A 177 2.35 -12.45 -8.62
N MET A 178 3.19 -11.44 -8.60
CA MET A 178 2.80 -10.04 -8.68
C MET A 178 2.99 -9.46 -10.09
N LYS A 179 2.26 -8.40 -10.39
CA LYS A 179 2.45 -7.55 -11.57
C LYS A 179 3.70 -6.68 -11.40
N LYS A 180 4.30 -6.29 -12.53
CA LYS A 180 5.42 -5.33 -12.51
C LYS A 180 4.88 -3.95 -12.17
N ASN A 181 5.54 -3.26 -11.24
CA ASN A 181 5.24 -1.87 -10.95
C ASN A 181 5.68 -0.94 -12.11
N ALA A 182 5.32 0.34 -12.03
CA ALA A 182 5.61 1.31 -13.09
C ALA A 182 7.12 1.46 -13.37
N GLU A 183 7.93 1.50 -12.32
CA GLU A 183 9.38 1.62 -12.43
C GLU A 183 10.01 0.42 -13.14
N GLN A 184 9.60 -0.80 -12.78
CA GLN A 184 10.06 -2.02 -13.45
C GLN A 184 9.62 -2.07 -14.91
N LYS A 185 8.42 -1.58 -15.24
CA LYS A 185 7.99 -1.47 -16.63
C LYS A 185 8.88 -0.51 -17.41
N GLN A 186 9.18 0.65 -16.84
CA GLN A 186 10.06 1.65 -17.44
C GLN A 186 11.47 1.11 -17.67
N LYS A 187 12.09 0.50 -16.64
CA LYS A 187 13.41 -0.16 -16.75
C LYS A 187 13.43 -1.24 -17.84
N ASN A 188 12.35 -2.01 -18.01
CA ASN A 188 12.28 -3.00 -19.08
C ASN A 188 12.15 -2.33 -20.46
N ARG A 189 11.34 -1.28 -20.59
CA ARG A 189 11.20 -0.52 -21.84
C ARG A 189 12.54 0.05 -22.29
N GLU A 190 13.30 0.65 -21.38
CA GLU A 190 14.63 1.19 -21.66
C GLU A 190 15.64 0.12 -22.08
N LYS A 191 15.62 -1.04 -21.42
CA LYS A 191 16.49 -2.18 -21.79
C LYS A 191 16.20 -2.70 -23.20
N HIS A 192 14.94 -2.73 -23.61
CA HIS A 192 14.53 -3.19 -24.92
C HIS A 192 14.68 -2.12 -26.01
N ALA A 193 14.65 -0.83 -25.66
CA ALA A 193 14.89 0.27 -26.60
C ALA A 193 16.39 0.48 -26.92
N LYS A 194 17.30 -0.04 -26.07
CA LYS A 194 18.76 0.03 -26.26
C LYS A 194 19.35 -1.17 -27.01
N LYS A 195 18.53 -2.13 -27.42
CA LYS A 195 18.92 -3.29 -28.24
C LYS A 195 18.42 -3.08 -29.66
#